data_AF-A0A7W9PIZ9-F1
#
_entry.id   AF-A0A7W9PIZ9-F1
#
_cell.length_a   1.000
_cell.length_b   1.000
_cell.length_c   1.000
_cell.angle_alpha   90.00
_cell.angle_beta   90.00
_cell.angle_gamma   90.00
#
_symmetry.space_group_name_H-M   'P 1'
#
loop_
_entity.id
_entity.type
_entity.pdbx_description
1 polymer ?
#
loop_
_entity_poly.entity_id
_entity_poly.type
_entity_poly.pdbx_seq_one_letter_code
_entity_poly.pdbx_strand_id
1 'polypeptide(L)'
;MLDEPTGHWVSHAERLARDTARHAAAQYARDRAAVAAALPVLRRVVPPGWSVDVADNPAPAVRVLPAGPVDVAAYLCPPRPGTHGWRVFVHDRTRGAGAAVFAADSAHAAAFPDPLAATTAAIRHLR
;
A
#
# COMPACT_ATOMS: atom_id res chain seq x y z
N MET A 1 32.92 2.01 13.19
CA MET A 1 33.09 1.09 12.03
C MET A 1 33.26 1.94 10.77
N LEU A 2 34.07 1.52 9.80
CA LEU A 2 34.21 2.23 8.54
C LEU A 2 32.93 2.06 7.70
N ASP A 3 32.33 3.16 7.27
CA ASP A 3 31.20 3.16 6.34
C ASP A 3 31.74 3.12 4.90
N GLU A 4 31.63 1.98 4.23
CA GLU A 4 32.18 1.78 2.87
C GLU A 4 31.75 2.84 1.84
N PRO A 5 30.49 3.31 1.80
CA PRO A 5 30.05 4.33 0.84
C PRO A 5 30.68 5.71 1.05
N THR A 6 31.06 6.07 2.28
CA THR A 6 31.53 7.43 2.62
C THR A 6 32.98 7.47 3.09
N GLY A 7 33.59 6.32 3.41
CA GLY A 7 34.95 6.24 3.95
C GLY A 7 35.09 6.81 5.37
N HIS A 8 33.98 7.16 6.04
CA HIS A 8 34.00 7.73 7.37
C HIS A 8 33.77 6.69 8.46
N TRP A 9 34.39 6.89 9.63
CA TRP A 9 34.09 6.09 10.81
C TRP A 9 32.77 6.53 11.41
N VAL A 10 31.77 5.64 11.41
CA VAL A 10 30.44 5.86 11.97
C VAL A 10 30.19 4.96 13.18
N SER A 11 29.27 5.38 14.04
CA SER A 11 28.78 4.54 15.13
C SER A 11 27.96 3.35 14.60
N HIS A 12 27.79 2.30 15.41
CA HIS A 12 26.94 1.17 15.03
C HIS A 12 25.48 1.61 14.82
N ALA A 13 24.96 2.47 15.70
CA ALA A 13 23.60 2.98 15.62
C ALA A 13 23.37 3.80 14.34
N GLU A 14 24.34 4.62 13.96
CA GLU A 14 24.29 5.40 12.73
C GLU A 14 24.33 4.52 11.48
N ARG A 15 25.19 3.49 11.45
CA ARG A 15 25.20 2.52 10.34
C ARG A 15 23.83 1.85 10.19
N LEU A 16 23.26 1.36 11.29
CA LEU A 16 21.94 0.73 11.29
C LEU A 16 20.85 1.68 10.78
N ALA A 17 20.85 2.93 11.25
CA ALA A 17 19.88 3.93 10.81
C ALA A 17 19.99 4.21 9.29
N ARG A 18 21.20 4.32 8.76
CA ARG A 18 21.45 4.50 7.32
C ARG A 18 21.00 3.27 6.52
N ASP A 19 21.27 2.06 7.00
CA ASP A 19 20.83 0.82 6.36
C ASP A 19 19.30 0.73 6.33
N THR A 20 18.63 1.03 7.44
CA THR A 20 17.16 1.10 7.50
C THR A 20 16.61 2.12 6.51
N ALA A 21 17.20 3.32 6.43
CA ALA A 21 16.78 4.34 5.49
C ALA A 21 16.96 3.90 4.02
N ARG A 22 18.08 3.25 3.68
CA ARG A 22 18.32 2.69 2.33
C ARG A 22 17.31 1.62 1.96
N HIS A 23 17.04 0.67 2.87
CA HIS A 23 16.03 -0.36 2.66
C HIS A 23 14.62 0.23 2.50
N ALA A 24 14.27 1.23 3.32
CA ALA A 24 12.99 1.92 3.22
C ALA A 24 12.83 2.64 1.87
N ALA A 25 13.87 3.35 1.41
CA ALA A 25 13.86 4.03 0.11
C ALA A 25 13.73 3.04 -1.06
N ALA A 26 14.48 1.93 -1.02
CA ALA A 26 14.38 0.87 -2.03
C ALA A 26 12.97 0.23 -2.03
N GLN A 27 12.39 -0.01 -0.84
CA GLN A 27 11.03 -0.52 -0.74
C GLN A 27 10.01 0.47 -1.29
N TYR A 28 10.13 1.76 -0.96
CA TYR A 28 9.25 2.80 -1.46
C TYR A 28 9.27 2.88 -3.00
N ALA A 29 10.47 2.83 -3.62
CA ALA A 29 10.59 2.82 -5.07
C ALA A 29 9.90 1.60 -5.71
N ARG A 30 10.05 0.41 -5.11
CA ARG A 30 9.36 -0.81 -5.56
C ARG A 30 7.85 -0.70 -5.42
N ASP A 31 7.36 -0.24 -4.27
CA ASP A 31 5.94 -0.05 -4.00
C ASP A 31 5.34 0.92 -5.04
N ARG A 32 6.02 2.06 -5.29
CA ARG A 32 5.58 3.07 -6.27
C ARG A 32 5.55 2.53 -7.69
N ALA A 33 6.53 1.72 -8.10
CA ALA A 33 6.55 1.09 -9.42
C ALA A 33 5.39 0.10 -9.58
N ALA A 34 5.11 -0.73 -8.57
CA ALA A 34 4.00 -1.67 -8.59
C ALA A 34 2.63 -0.97 -8.66
N VAL A 35 2.46 0.12 -7.90
CA VAL A 35 1.27 0.97 -7.93
C VAL A 35 1.08 1.62 -9.30
N ALA A 36 2.14 2.21 -9.86
CA ALA A 36 2.10 2.83 -11.18
C ALA A 36 1.75 1.81 -12.28
N ALA A 37 2.29 0.60 -12.21
CA ALA A 37 1.99 -0.47 -13.16
C ALA A 37 0.53 -0.97 -13.06
N ALA A 38 -0.04 -1.01 -11.86
CA ALA A 38 -1.43 -1.44 -11.64
C ALA A 38 -2.46 -0.38 -12.08
N LEU A 39 -2.13 0.90 -11.96
CA LEU A 39 -3.10 1.99 -12.10
C LEU A 39 -3.92 1.98 -13.42
N PRO A 40 -3.33 1.72 -14.61
CA PRO A 40 -4.08 1.73 -15.87
C PRO A 40 -5.17 0.66 -15.93
N VAL A 41 -4.91 -0.55 -15.42
CA VAL A 41 -5.93 -1.62 -15.41
C VAL A 41 -7.02 -1.32 -14.39
N LEU A 42 -6.66 -0.78 -13.22
CA LEU A 42 -7.63 -0.50 -12.16
C LEU A 42 -8.61 0.63 -12.52
N ARG A 43 -8.14 1.63 -13.28
CA ARG A 43 -9.01 2.68 -13.81
C ARG A 43 -10.11 2.17 -14.76
N ARG A 44 -9.92 1.00 -15.38
CA ARG A 44 -10.89 0.41 -16.32
C ARG A 44 -11.96 -0.44 -15.65
N VAL A 45 -11.77 -0.82 -14.39
CA VAL A 45 -12.61 -1.81 -13.70
C VAL A 45 -13.40 -1.23 -12.53
N VAL A 46 -13.10 0.00 -12.12
CA VAL A 46 -13.91 0.67 -11.08
C VAL A 46 -15.29 1.07 -11.61
N PRO A 47 -16.31 1.09 -10.74
CA PRO A 47 -17.66 1.47 -11.15
C PRO A 47 -17.72 2.92 -11.68
N PRO A 48 -18.73 3.26 -12.50
CA PRO A 48 -18.96 4.64 -12.92
C PRO A 48 -19.05 5.60 -11.74
N GLY A 49 -18.39 6.75 -11.84
CA GLY A 49 -18.34 7.79 -10.80
C GLY A 49 -17.33 7.53 -9.67
N TRP A 50 -16.73 6.34 -9.61
CA TRP A 50 -15.64 6.04 -8.67
C TRP A 50 -14.32 6.53 -9.23
N SER A 51 -13.36 6.79 -8.35
CA SER A 51 -12.02 7.22 -8.76
C SER A 51 -10.92 6.32 -8.20
N VAL A 52 -9.82 6.25 -8.95
CA VAL A 52 -8.61 5.54 -8.57
C VAL A 52 -7.41 6.45 -8.79
N ASP A 53 -6.66 6.69 -7.72
CA ASP A 53 -5.44 7.48 -7.74
C ASP A 53 -4.32 6.84 -6.93
N VAL A 54 -3.16 7.50 -6.92
CA VAL A 54 -1.99 7.09 -6.14
C VAL A 54 -2.02 7.87 -4.83
N ALA A 55 -1.97 7.13 -3.72
CA ALA A 55 -1.69 7.68 -2.40
C ALA A 55 -0.23 7.40 -2.05
N ASP A 56 0.51 8.43 -1.63
CA ASP A 56 1.95 8.34 -1.34
C ASP A 56 2.29 8.40 0.17
N ASN A 57 1.29 8.52 1.06
CA ASN A 57 1.49 8.71 2.49
C ASN A 57 0.68 7.70 3.31
N PRO A 58 1.30 6.89 4.21
CA PRO A 58 2.72 6.82 4.56
C PRO A 58 3.59 5.99 3.60
N ALA A 59 2.98 5.31 2.63
CA ALA A 59 3.67 4.54 1.60
C ALA A 59 2.84 4.52 0.31
N PRO A 60 3.45 4.21 -0.85
CA PRO A 60 2.75 4.16 -2.11
C PRO A 60 1.66 3.07 -2.08
N ALA A 61 0.45 3.46 -2.38
CA ALA A 61 -0.72 2.60 -2.50
C ALA A 61 -1.62 3.10 -3.62
N VAL A 62 -2.44 2.20 -4.17
CA VAL A 62 -3.58 2.62 -4.99
C VAL A 62 -4.73 2.96 -4.06
N ARG A 63 -5.31 4.15 -4.18
CA ARG A 63 -6.50 4.55 -3.43
C ARG A 63 -7.72 4.48 -4.35
N VAL A 64 -8.75 3.80 -3.87
CA VAL A 64 -10.05 3.62 -4.53
C VAL A 64 -11.10 4.36 -3.73
N LEU A 65 -11.86 5.22 -4.41
CA LEU A 65 -12.83 6.13 -3.81
C LEU A 65 -14.22 5.90 -4.41
N PRO A 66 -15.27 5.75 -3.58
CA PRO A 66 -16.64 5.67 -4.07
C PRO A 66 -17.12 7.02 -4.63
N ALA A 67 -18.16 6.98 -5.46
CA ALA A 67 -18.81 8.19 -5.94
C ALA A 67 -19.51 8.94 -4.79
N GLY A 68 -19.38 10.27 -4.75
CA GLY A 68 -20.04 11.12 -3.76
C GLY A 68 -19.16 11.55 -2.59
N PRO A 69 -19.74 11.94 -1.44
CA PRO A 69 -18.99 12.33 -0.24
C PRO A 69 -18.07 11.19 0.20
N VAL A 70 -16.77 11.46 0.22
CA VAL A 70 -15.75 10.46 0.53
C VAL A 70 -15.50 10.43 2.03
N ASP A 71 -16.37 9.72 2.73
CA ASP A 71 -16.16 9.35 4.12
C ASP A 71 -15.34 8.07 4.25
N VAL A 72 -15.30 7.24 3.19
CA VAL A 72 -14.61 5.95 3.19
C VAL A 72 -13.74 5.81 1.94
N ALA A 73 -12.51 5.32 2.11
CA ALA A 73 -11.57 5.05 1.03
C ALA A 73 -10.90 3.69 1.23
N ALA A 74 -10.64 2.96 0.15
CA ALA A 74 -9.83 1.74 0.19
C ALA A 74 -8.42 2.01 -0.36
N TYR A 75 -7.42 1.44 0.29
CA TYR A 75 -6.01 1.52 -0.05
C TYR A 75 -5.49 0.13 -0.36
N LEU A 76 -4.99 -0.05 -1.57
CA LEU A 76 -4.40 -1.28 -2.03
C LEU A 76 -2.89 -1.14 -1.94
N CYS A 77 -2.30 -1.84 -0.98
CA CYS A 77 -0.88 -1.87 -0.78
C CYS A 77 -0.26 -2.99 -1.64
N PRO A 78 0.81 -2.71 -2.39
CA PRO A 78 1.49 -3.71 -3.19
C PRO A 78 2.13 -4.79 -2.30
N PRO A 79 2.44 -5.97 -2.87
CA PRO A 79 3.16 -7.02 -2.17
C PRO A 79 4.55 -6.54 -1.74
N ARG A 80 4.86 -6.73 -0.46
CA ARG A 80 6.19 -6.50 0.12
C ARG A 80 6.90 -7.83 0.34
N PRO A 81 8.24 -7.84 0.45
CA PRO A 81 8.99 -9.02 0.89
C PRO A 81 8.37 -9.61 2.16
N GLY A 82 8.07 -10.92 2.14
CA GLY A 82 7.43 -11.62 3.26
C GLY A 82 5.91 -11.52 3.33
N THR A 83 5.24 -10.89 2.35
CA THR A 83 3.76 -10.88 2.25
C THR A 83 3.28 -11.61 1.01
N HIS A 84 2.12 -12.27 1.09
CA HIS A 84 1.60 -13.17 0.04
C HIS A 84 0.71 -12.48 -1.01
N GLY A 85 0.87 -11.18 -1.26
CA GLY A 85 0.09 -10.49 -2.28
C GLY A 85 -0.27 -9.05 -1.95
N TRP A 86 -1.19 -8.49 -2.74
CA TRP A 86 -1.80 -7.19 -2.51
C TRP A 86 -2.67 -7.23 -1.25
N ARG A 87 -2.63 -6.17 -0.46
CA ARG A 87 -3.47 -6.04 0.75
C ARG A 87 -4.41 -4.86 0.61
N VAL A 88 -5.59 -4.97 1.19
CA VAL A 88 -6.59 -3.89 1.17
C VAL A 88 -6.79 -3.36 2.57
N PHE A 89 -6.71 -2.05 2.74
CA PHE A 89 -7.05 -1.33 3.95
C PHE A 89 -8.20 -0.39 3.65
N VAL A 90 -9.24 -0.40 4.46
CA VAL A 90 -10.37 0.52 4.34
C VAL A 90 -10.22 1.56 5.44
N HIS A 91 -10.18 2.83 5.07
CA HIS A 91 -10.17 3.95 6.00
C HIS A 91 -11.54 4.61 6.01
N ASP A 92 -12.13 4.72 7.18
CA ASP A 92 -13.37 5.43 7.45
C ASP A 92 -13.06 6.68 8.26
N ARG A 93 -13.18 7.84 7.60
CA ARG A 93 -12.89 9.15 8.15
C ARG A 93 -13.89 9.53 9.25
N THR A 94 -15.13 9.06 9.20
CA THR A 94 -16.15 9.37 10.21
C THR A 94 -15.83 8.72 11.55
N ARG A 95 -15.14 7.59 11.52
CA ARG A 95 -14.69 6.84 12.71
C ARG A 95 -13.23 7.13 13.08
N GLY A 96 -12.51 7.88 12.24
CA GLY A 96 -11.08 8.13 12.40
C GLY A 96 -10.23 6.85 12.38
N ALA A 97 -10.73 5.76 11.78
CA ALA A 97 -10.13 4.43 11.90
C ALA A 97 -9.88 3.80 10.53
N GLY A 98 -8.77 3.06 10.41
CA GLY A 98 -8.47 2.21 9.27
C GLY A 98 -8.44 0.74 9.68
N ALA A 99 -9.09 -0.12 8.91
CA ALA A 99 -9.10 -1.57 9.14
C ALA A 99 -8.56 -2.31 7.90
N ALA A 100 -7.74 -3.33 8.13
CA ALA A 100 -7.39 -4.27 7.07
C ALA A 100 -8.64 -5.08 6.69
N VAL A 101 -8.78 -5.41 5.41
CA VAL A 101 -9.69 -6.47 4.99
C VAL A 101 -9.08 -7.79 5.44
N PHE A 102 -9.81 -8.55 6.27
CA PHE A 102 -9.36 -9.85 6.78
C PHE A 102 -9.82 -10.99 5.86
N ALA A 103 -9.09 -12.11 5.86
CA ALA A 103 -9.57 -13.32 5.23
C ALA A 103 -10.77 -13.88 6.01
N ALA A 104 -11.74 -14.49 5.33
CA ALA A 104 -13.02 -14.88 5.91
C ALA A 104 -12.90 -15.89 7.08
N ASP A 105 -11.77 -16.61 7.15
CA ASP A 105 -11.48 -17.70 8.07
C ASP A 105 -10.26 -17.42 8.98
N SER A 106 -9.72 -16.20 8.99
CA SER A 106 -8.53 -15.91 9.81
C SER A 106 -8.50 -14.49 10.38
N ALA A 107 -7.73 -14.34 11.46
CA ALA A 107 -7.37 -13.03 12.01
C ALA A 107 -6.23 -12.35 11.21
N HIS A 108 -5.95 -12.80 9.99
CA HIS A 108 -4.87 -12.27 9.15
C HIS A 108 -5.45 -11.39 8.04
N ALA A 109 -4.75 -10.30 7.73
CA ALA A 109 -5.11 -9.45 6.60
C ALA A 109 -5.13 -10.30 5.32
N ALA A 110 -6.21 -10.19 4.55
CA ALA A 110 -6.35 -10.87 3.28
C ALA A 110 -5.25 -10.45 2.32
N ALA A 111 -4.63 -11.44 1.67
CA ALA A 111 -3.67 -11.22 0.60
C ALA A 111 -4.32 -11.64 -0.72
N PHE A 112 -4.32 -10.72 -1.68
CA PHE A 112 -4.89 -10.91 -3.01
C PHE A 112 -3.76 -11.14 -4.02
N PRO A 113 -3.90 -12.12 -4.93
CA PRO A 113 -2.82 -12.52 -5.82
C PRO A 113 -2.42 -11.41 -6.81
N ASP A 114 -3.35 -10.53 -7.15
CA ASP A 114 -3.16 -9.50 -8.15
C ASP A 114 -3.96 -8.21 -7.78
N PRO A 115 -3.66 -7.08 -8.46
CA PRO A 115 -4.33 -5.81 -8.17
C PRO A 115 -5.84 -5.86 -8.46
N LEU A 116 -6.29 -6.63 -9.46
CA LEU A 116 -7.69 -6.71 -9.85
C LEU A 116 -8.52 -7.36 -8.75
N ALA A 117 -8.06 -8.50 -8.22
CA ALA A 117 -8.67 -9.19 -7.10
C ALA A 117 -8.75 -8.28 -5.85
N ALA A 118 -7.69 -7.52 -5.58
CA ALA A 118 -7.69 -6.53 -4.50
C ALA A 118 -8.72 -5.42 -4.73
N THR A 119 -8.83 -4.88 -5.95
CA THR A 119 -9.83 -3.85 -6.29
C THR A 119 -11.26 -4.38 -6.20
N THR A 120 -11.52 -5.61 -6.65
CA THR A 120 -12.84 -6.23 -6.49
C THR A 120 -13.21 -6.42 -5.02
N ALA A 121 -12.24 -6.81 -4.17
CA ALA A 121 -12.47 -6.89 -2.73
C ALA A 121 -12.71 -5.52 -2.09
N ALA A 122 -11.97 -4.50 -2.51
CA ALA A 122 -12.15 -3.12 -2.07
C ALA A 122 -13.54 -2.58 -2.43
N ILE A 123 -13.98 -2.74 -3.68
CA ILE A 123 -15.31 -2.30 -4.13
C ILE A 123 -16.42 -3.00 -3.33
N ARG A 124 -16.27 -4.30 -3.03
CA ARG A 124 -17.24 -5.03 -2.22
C ARG A 124 -17.32 -4.54 -0.78
N HIS A 125 -16.22 -4.06 -0.20
CA HIS A 125 -16.20 -3.52 1.17
C HIS A 125 -16.71 -2.08 1.27
N LEU A 126 -16.64 -1.32 0.17
CA LEU A 126 -17.06 0.08 0.10
C LEU A 126 -18.55 0.25 -0.26
N ARG A 127 -19.26 -0.84 -0.56
CA ARG A 127 -20.70 -0.87 -0.85
C ARG A 127 -21.47 -1.37 0.37
#